data_AF-A0A1S3D8V7-F1
#
_entry.id   AF-A0A1S3D8V7-F1
#
_cell.length_a   1.000
_cell.length_b   1.000
_cell.length_c   1.000
_cell.angle_alpha   90.00
_cell.angle_beta   90.00
_cell.angle_gamma   90.00
#
_symmetry.space_group_name_H-M   'P 1'
#
loop_
_entity.id
_entity.type
_entity.pdbx_description
1 polymer ?
#
loop_
_entity_poly.entity_id
_entity_poly.type
_entity_poly.pdbx_seq_one_letter_code
_entity_poly.pdbx_strand_id
1 'polypeptide(L)'
;MKTTTKQPPSPPARKREVPGIVRGILKFDMFLTEKLCKMVDKFFPGRYYRKYYKMLEYTCHSIPWLAGWLIFIWLVWSPSLFQMQVNFLVGLVLDLVLVALLKAYTRRNRPATNQADMFGSVGPDKFSFPSGHVSRAVYITFFFLYLHPVVNFFLRAPLLSWCTSLALSRVLLRRHFILDVLGGFVLGLLEAAFISYIWFEKDTCTYLVTFLSDQ
;
A
#
# COMPACT_ATOMS: atom_id res chain seq x y z
N MET A 1 24.22 4.99 -47.75
CA MET A 1 22.82 4.52 -47.66
C MET A 1 22.77 3.43 -46.58
N LYS A 2 22.42 3.75 -45.33
CA LYS A 2 22.30 2.76 -44.24
C LYS A 2 20.84 2.31 -44.17
N THR A 3 20.59 1.07 -44.53
CA THR A 3 19.29 0.39 -44.45
C THR A 3 18.98 0.05 -42.99
N THR A 4 18.12 0.83 -42.36
CA THR A 4 17.62 0.56 -41.00
C THR A 4 16.60 -0.59 -41.06
N THR A 5 17.04 -1.80 -40.74
CA THR A 5 16.16 -2.95 -40.52
C THR A 5 15.29 -2.70 -39.29
N LYS A 6 13.99 -2.44 -39.50
CA LYS A 6 12.99 -2.39 -38.42
C LYS A 6 12.81 -3.80 -37.86
N GLN A 7 13.13 -3.99 -36.57
CA GLN A 7 12.77 -5.20 -35.84
C GLN A 7 11.24 -5.38 -35.83
N PRO A 8 10.72 -6.61 -36.01
CA PRO A 8 9.29 -6.86 -35.91
C PRO A 8 8.80 -6.62 -34.47
N PRO A 9 7.56 -6.15 -34.30
CA PRO A 9 6.98 -5.93 -32.98
C PRO A 9 6.97 -7.22 -32.17
N SER A 10 7.37 -7.14 -30.90
CA SER A 10 7.33 -8.27 -29.98
C SER A 10 5.91 -8.84 -29.87
N PRO A 11 5.75 -10.17 -29.78
CA PRO A 11 4.43 -10.78 -29.69
C PRO A 11 3.70 -10.26 -28.44
N PRO A 12 2.38 -9.99 -28.53
CA PRO A 12 1.63 -9.47 -27.41
C PRO A 12 1.69 -10.46 -26.25
N ALA A 13 2.08 -9.98 -25.07
CA ALA A 13 2.13 -10.79 -23.85
C ALA A 13 0.79 -11.52 -23.66
N ARG A 14 0.86 -12.85 -23.47
CA ARG A 14 -0.31 -13.72 -23.32
C ARG A 14 -1.22 -13.16 -22.21
N LYS A 15 -2.43 -12.69 -22.58
CA LYS A 15 -3.42 -12.21 -21.61
C LYS A 15 -3.89 -13.39 -20.76
N ARG A 16 -3.84 -13.25 -19.44
CA ARG A 16 -4.33 -14.27 -18.51
C ARG A 16 -5.83 -14.48 -18.73
N GLU A 17 -6.23 -15.73 -18.95
CA GLU A 17 -7.65 -16.10 -19.00
C GLU A 17 -8.21 -16.14 -17.58
N VAL A 18 -9.14 -15.23 -17.30
CA VAL A 18 -9.82 -15.16 -16.00
C VAL A 18 -11.09 -16.00 -16.07
N PRO A 19 -11.32 -16.94 -15.13
CA PRO A 19 -12.52 -17.77 -15.07
C PRO A 19 -13.80 -16.94 -15.10
N GLY A 20 -14.87 -17.48 -15.68
CA GLY A 20 -16.15 -16.76 -15.86
C GLY A 20 -16.73 -16.21 -14.57
N ILE A 21 -16.70 -17.01 -13.49
CA ILE A 21 -17.20 -16.62 -12.16
C ILE A 21 -16.42 -15.41 -11.61
N VAL A 22 -15.08 -15.47 -11.65
CA VAL A 22 -14.21 -14.38 -11.20
C VAL A 22 -14.47 -13.11 -12.00
N ARG A 23 -14.69 -13.24 -13.32
CA ARG A 23 -15.06 -12.11 -14.17
C ARG A 23 -16.40 -11.49 -13.75
N GLY A 24 -17.38 -12.30 -13.36
CA GLY A 24 -18.66 -11.87 -12.82
C GLY A 24 -18.50 -11.04 -11.54
N ILE A 25 -17.72 -11.56 -10.57
CA ILE A 25 -17.40 -10.87 -9.32
C ILE A 25 -16.73 -9.52 -9.59
N LEU A 26 -15.73 -9.50 -10.46
CA LEU A 26 -15.01 -8.27 -10.81
C LEU A 26 -15.93 -7.24 -11.46
N LYS A 27 -16.87 -7.65 -12.33
CA LYS A 27 -17.87 -6.75 -12.91
C LYS A 27 -18.81 -6.18 -11.87
N PHE A 28 -19.26 -7.01 -10.94
CA PHE A 28 -20.11 -6.57 -9.84
C PHE A 28 -19.38 -5.56 -8.93
N ASP A 29 -18.12 -5.82 -8.59
CA ASP A 29 -17.27 -4.90 -7.82
C ASP A 29 -17.08 -3.55 -8.53
N MET A 30 -16.84 -3.55 -9.84
CA MET A 30 -16.80 -2.32 -10.65
C MET A 30 -18.12 -1.55 -10.55
N PHE A 31 -19.25 -2.21 -10.76
CA PHE A 31 -20.58 -1.59 -10.68
C PHE A 31 -20.86 -1.01 -9.29
N LEU A 32 -20.57 -1.76 -8.23
CA LEU A 32 -20.79 -1.33 -6.85
C LEU A 32 -19.90 -0.13 -6.51
N THR A 33 -18.62 -0.18 -6.89
CA THR A 33 -17.66 0.92 -6.72
C THR A 33 -18.15 2.18 -7.41
N GLU A 34 -18.58 2.09 -8.67
CA GLU A 34 -19.10 3.24 -9.41
C GLU A 34 -20.36 3.83 -8.79
N LYS A 35 -21.30 2.97 -8.37
CA LYS A 35 -22.53 3.39 -7.71
C LYS A 35 -22.24 4.12 -6.40
N LEU A 36 -21.32 3.61 -5.59
CA LEU A 36 -20.87 4.26 -4.37
C LEU A 36 -20.25 5.63 -4.66
N CYS A 37 -19.30 5.71 -5.59
CA CYS A 37 -18.66 6.97 -5.94
C CYS A 37 -19.66 8.02 -6.45
N LYS A 38 -20.62 7.63 -7.30
CA LYS A 38 -21.67 8.53 -7.78
C LYS A 38 -22.59 9.01 -6.66
N MET A 39 -22.93 8.12 -5.72
CA MET A 39 -23.75 8.46 -4.56
C MET A 39 -23.02 9.46 -3.65
N VAL A 40 -21.75 9.20 -3.32
CA VAL A 40 -20.95 10.12 -2.49
C VAL A 40 -20.74 11.45 -3.20
N ASP A 41 -20.44 11.46 -4.50
CA ASP A 41 -20.26 12.70 -5.29
C ASP A 41 -21.51 13.60 -5.28
N LYS A 42 -22.72 13.05 -5.06
CA LYS A 42 -23.95 13.83 -4.93
C LYS A 42 -23.98 14.69 -3.66
N PHE A 43 -23.41 14.20 -2.57
CA PHE A 43 -23.36 14.91 -1.28
C PHE A 43 -22.06 15.66 -1.08
N PHE A 44 -20.95 15.07 -1.52
CA PHE A 44 -19.59 15.57 -1.38
C PHE A 44 -18.92 15.55 -2.75
N PRO A 45 -19.10 16.59 -3.58
CA PRO A 45 -18.59 16.57 -4.94
C PRO A 45 -17.06 16.40 -4.94
N GLY A 46 -16.57 15.30 -5.50
CA GLY A 46 -15.16 14.91 -5.42
C GLY A 46 -14.18 15.97 -5.90
N ARG A 47 -14.60 16.92 -6.76
CA ARG A 47 -13.76 18.05 -7.20
C ARG A 47 -13.25 18.92 -6.05
N TYR A 48 -14.05 19.13 -5.01
CA TYR A 48 -13.66 19.96 -3.86
C TYR A 48 -12.74 19.19 -2.90
N TYR A 49 -12.98 17.89 -2.75
CA TYR A 49 -12.27 17.06 -1.78
C TYR A 49 -11.03 16.35 -2.35
N ARG A 50 -10.84 16.38 -3.68
CA ARG A 50 -9.73 15.72 -4.38
C ARG A 50 -8.36 16.09 -3.80
N LYS A 51 -8.15 17.35 -3.41
CA LYS A 51 -6.90 17.79 -2.79
C LYS A 51 -6.63 17.04 -1.49
N TYR A 52 -7.62 16.96 -0.60
CA TYR A 52 -7.48 16.26 0.69
C TYR A 52 -7.25 14.76 0.50
N TYR A 53 -7.95 14.13 -0.44
CA TYR A 53 -7.71 12.73 -0.76
C TYR A 53 -6.30 12.48 -1.31
N LYS A 54 -5.77 13.38 -2.14
CA LYS A 54 -4.37 13.31 -2.60
C LYS A 54 -3.37 13.52 -1.44
N MET A 55 -3.67 14.41 -0.51
CA MET A 55 -2.84 14.59 0.69
C MET A 55 -2.80 13.29 1.51
N LEU A 56 -3.94 12.63 1.72
CA LEU A 56 -3.98 11.31 2.37
C LEU A 56 -3.15 10.26 1.61
N GLU A 57 -3.21 10.25 0.28
CA GLU A 57 -2.35 9.37 -0.54
C GLU A 57 -0.87 9.57 -0.23
N TYR A 58 -0.39 10.82 -0.17
CA TYR A 58 1.01 11.11 0.18
C TYR A 58 1.39 10.65 1.58
N THR A 59 0.49 10.75 2.56
CA THR A 59 0.78 10.32 3.95
C THR A 59 1.04 8.82 4.09
N CYS A 60 0.69 7.98 3.11
CA CYS A 60 0.96 6.53 3.16
C CYS A 60 1.71 6.03 1.92
N HIS A 61 2.52 6.88 1.33
CA HIS A 61 3.40 6.49 0.24
C HIS A 61 4.60 5.68 0.78
N SER A 62 5.00 4.61 0.11
CA SER A 62 6.07 3.70 0.57
C SER A 62 7.42 4.41 0.73
N ILE A 63 7.83 5.23 -0.25
CA ILE A 63 9.12 5.93 -0.24
C ILE A 63 9.29 6.82 1.02
N PRO A 64 8.39 7.78 1.33
CA PRO A 64 8.49 8.55 2.57
C PRO A 64 8.53 7.71 3.85
N TRP A 65 7.72 6.64 3.92
CA TRP A 65 7.71 5.77 5.10
C TRP A 65 9.04 5.02 5.28
N LEU A 66 9.57 4.41 4.23
CA LEU A 66 10.84 3.68 4.30
C LEU A 66 12.01 4.64 4.58
N ALA A 67 12.11 5.74 3.83
CA ALA A 67 13.20 6.71 4.01
C ALA A 67 13.12 7.39 5.38
N GLY A 68 11.93 7.85 5.77
CA GLY A 68 11.72 8.48 7.08
C GLY A 68 12.00 7.53 8.25
N TRP A 69 11.70 6.24 8.11
CA TRP A 69 11.97 5.27 9.15
C TRP A 69 13.46 4.94 9.29
N LEU A 70 14.19 4.83 8.18
CA LEU A 70 15.65 4.71 8.20
C LEU A 70 16.32 5.94 8.84
N ILE A 71 15.85 7.14 8.48
CA ILE A 71 16.30 8.39 9.11
C ILE A 71 15.98 8.39 10.61
N PHE A 72 14.81 7.88 11.02
CA PHE A 72 14.43 7.78 12.44
C PHE A 72 15.35 6.85 13.24
N ILE A 73 15.72 5.69 12.67
CA ILE A 73 16.72 4.78 13.29
C ILE A 73 18.04 5.51 13.50
N TRP A 74 18.50 6.24 12.50
CA TRP A 74 19.79 6.93 12.53
C TRP A 74 19.80 8.14 13.48
N LEU A 75 18.76 8.99 13.44
CA LEU A 75 18.68 10.20 14.28
C LEU A 75 18.38 9.88 15.75
N VAL A 76 17.53 8.89 16.01
CA VAL A 76 17.14 8.51 17.37
C VAL A 76 17.87 7.23 17.74
N TRP A 77 19.18 7.38 17.91
CA TRP A 77 20.09 6.28 18.23
C TRP A 77 19.91 5.81 19.68
N SER A 78 19.00 4.85 19.87
CA SER A 78 18.70 4.29 21.20
C SER A 78 18.49 2.78 21.11
N PRO A 79 19.33 1.96 21.79
CA PRO A 79 19.14 0.51 21.88
C PRO A 79 17.79 0.07 22.44
N SER A 80 17.10 0.92 23.20
CA SER A 80 15.74 0.63 23.66
C SER A 80 14.70 0.63 22.53
N LEU A 81 14.97 1.30 21.41
CA LEU A 81 14.05 1.45 20.28
C LEU A 81 14.35 0.49 19.12
N PHE A 82 15.58 -0.03 19.03
CA PHE A 82 16.03 -0.86 17.90
C PHE A 82 15.13 -2.07 17.65
N GLN A 83 14.64 -2.73 18.70
CA GLN A 83 13.73 -3.87 18.52
C GLN A 83 12.46 -3.48 17.74
N MET A 84 11.80 -2.40 18.17
CA MET A 84 10.60 -1.89 17.49
C MET A 84 10.93 -1.36 16.10
N GLN A 85 12.01 -0.61 15.96
CA GLN A 85 12.38 0.01 14.70
C GLN A 85 12.74 -1.02 13.62
N VAL A 86 13.53 -2.05 13.96
CA VAL A 86 13.93 -3.09 13.02
C VAL A 86 12.72 -3.94 12.62
N ASN A 87 11.91 -4.42 13.57
CA ASN A 87 10.71 -5.21 13.26
C ASN A 87 9.72 -4.41 12.39
N PHE A 88 9.52 -3.12 12.69
CA PHE A 88 8.66 -2.26 11.88
C PHE A 88 9.19 -2.10 10.45
N LEU A 89 10.50 -1.86 10.29
CA LEU A 89 11.15 -1.71 8.99
C LEU A 89 11.03 -3.00 8.16
N VAL A 90 11.26 -4.16 8.77
CA VAL A 90 11.11 -5.47 8.12
C VAL A 90 9.68 -5.62 7.58
N GLY A 91 8.66 -5.26 8.37
CA GLY A 91 7.28 -5.32 7.88
C GLY A 91 6.95 -4.29 6.79
N LEU A 92 7.54 -3.10 6.80
CA LEU A 92 7.38 -2.15 5.68
C LEU A 92 8.01 -2.68 4.37
N VAL A 93 9.17 -3.34 4.47
CA VAL A 93 9.83 -3.98 3.33
C VAL A 93 8.99 -5.18 2.85
N LEU A 94 8.47 -5.97 3.77
CA LEU A 94 7.57 -7.09 3.48
C LEU A 94 6.33 -6.62 2.71
N ASP A 95 5.65 -5.56 3.17
CA ASP A 95 4.50 -4.95 2.48
C ASP A 95 4.84 -4.54 1.05
N LEU A 96 5.97 -3.86 0.86
CA LEU A 96 6.41 -3.44 -0.47
C LEU A 96 6.58 -4.65 -1.42
N VAL A 97 7.23 -5.71 -0.93
CA VAL A 97 7.51 -6.93 -1.71
C VAL A 97 6.22 -7.69 -2.01
N LEU A 98 5.39 -7.97 -1.00
CA LEU A 98 4.15 -8.75 -1.18
C LEU A 98 3.15 -8.02 -2.08
N VAL A 99 2.98 -6.71 -1.91
CA VAL A 99 2.13 -5.90 -2.80
C VAL A 99 2.65 -5.96 -4.23
N ALA A 100 3.97 -5.81 -4.45
CA ALA A 100 4.55 -5.86 -5.79
C ALA A 100 4.33 -7.22 -6.46
N LEU A 101 4.56 -8.33 -5.73
CA LEU A 101 4.36 -9.68 -6.22
C LEU A 101 2.89 -9.97 -6.54
N LEU A 102 1.97 -9.62 -5.64
CA LEU A 102 0.53 -9.82 -5.84
C LEU A 102 -0.01 -8.97 -7.00
N LYS A 103 0.47 -7.74 -7.16
CA LYS A 103 0.13 -6.90 -8.33
C LYS A 103 0.65 -7.52 -9.63
N ALA A 104 1.89 -8.00 -9.64
CA ALA A 104 2.49 -8.65 -10.81
C ALA A 104 1.79 -9.97 -11.19
N TYR A 105 1.25 -10.67 -10.20
CA TYR A 105 0.50 -11.92 -10.37
C TYR A 105 -0.96 -11.70 -10.83
N THR A 106 -1.68 -10.81 -10.15
CA THR A 106 -3.11 -10.58 -10.44
C THR A 106 -3.33 -9.74 -11.69
N ARG A 107 -2.43 -8.78 -11.96
CA ARG A 107 -2.47 -7.87 -13.10
C ARG A 107 -3.83 -7.20 -13.33
N ARG A 108 -4.58 -6.95 -12.25
CA ARG A 108 -5.89 -6.31 -12.32
C ARG A 108 -5.72 -4.85 -12.78
N ASN A 109 -6.45 -4.44 -13.82
CA ASN A 109 -6.42 -3.06 -14.31
C ASN A 109 -7.09 -2.11 -13.30
N ARG A 110 -6.53 -0.91 -13.15
CA ARG A 110 -7.15 0.19 -12.38
C ARG A 110 -8.42 0.73 -13.06
N PRO A 111 -9.31 1.40 -12.32
CA PRO A 111 -10.39 2.17 -12.92
C PRO A 111 -9.87 3.10 -14.02
N ALA A 112 -10.57 3.20 -15.14
CA ALA A 112 -10.11 3.93 -16.33
C ALA A 112 -10.04 5.45 -16.10
N THR A 113 -10.83 5.97 -15.17
CA THR A 113 -10.92 7.39 -14.85
C THR A 113 -9.69 7.86 -14.07
N ASN A 114 -9.12 9.02 -14.41
CA ASN A 114 -8.03 9.71 -13.71
C ASN A 114 -6.60 9.13 -13.84
N GLN A 115 -6.28 8.31 -14.85
CA GLN A 115 -4.92 7.77 -15.01
C GLN A 115 -3.84 8.84 -15.23
N ALA A 116 -4.16 9.96 -15.88
CA ALA A 116 -3.21 11.07 -16.13
C ALA A 116 -2.70 11.77 -14.85
N ASP A 117 -3.48 11.69 -13.78
CA ASP A 117 -3.21 12.36 -12.50
C ASP A 117 -2.40 11.49 -11.53
N MET A 118 -1.98 10.30 -11.96
CA MET A 118 -1.40 9.27 -11.10
C MET A 118 0.09 9.52 -10.96
N PHE A 119 0.51 9.89 -9.74
CA PHE A 119 1.90 10.21 -9.45
C PHE A 119 2.80 8.99 -9.75
N GLY A 120 3.90 9.20 -10.48
CA GLY A 120 5.00 8.24 -10.59
C GLY A 120 4.63 6.81 -11.01
N SER A 121 3.58 6.64 -11.84
CA SER A 121 3.03 5.31 -12.17
C SER A 121 3.91 4.51 -13.12
N VAL A 122 5.04 4.03 -12.65
CA VAL A 122 5.98 3.20 -13.39
C VAL A 122 5.96 1.78 -12.83
N GLY A 123 5.85 0.78 -13.70
CA GLY A 123 5.95 -0.64 -13.30
C GLY A 123 4.69 -1.21 -12.59
N PRO A 124 4.84 -1.92 -11.44
CA PRO A 124 3.74 -2.60 -10.73
C PRO A 124 2.58 -1.67 -10.37
N ASP A 125 2.82 -0.37 -10.30
CA ASP A 125 1.79 0.62 -10.01
C ASP A 125 0.74 0.81 -11.10
N LYS A 126 0.90 0.16 -12.26
CA LYS A 126 -0.19 0.04 -13.24
C LYS A 126 -1.36 -0.79 -12.72
N PHE A 127 -1.11 -1.75 -11.83
CA PHE A 127 -2.14 -2.69 -11.35
C PHE A 127 -2.84 -2.18 -10.09
N SER A 128 -4.08 -2.62 -9.90
CA SER A 128 -4.99 -2.12 -8.86
C SER A 128 -5.06 -3.01 -7.62
N PHE A 129 -4.94 -4.33 -7.77
CA PHE A 129 -5.12 -5.30 -6.69
C PHE A 129 -3.78 -5.86 -6.19
N PRO A 130 -3.55 -5.92 -4.87
CA PRO A 130 -4.30 -5.25 -3.81
C PRO A 130 -3.93 -3.76 -3.71
N SER A 131 -4.68 -2.99 -2.93
CA SER A 131 -4.31 -1.61 -2.64
C SER A 131 -3.16 -1.53 -1.64
N GLY A 132 -1.94 -1.30 -2.15
CA GLY A 132 -0.75 -1.16 -1.31
C GLY A 132 -0.70 0.06 -0.40
N HIS A 133 -1.56 1.07 -0.60
CA HIS A 133 -1.72 2.16 0.37
C HIS A 133 -2.54 1.68 1.58
N VAL A 134 -3.55 0.85 1.33
CA VAL A 134 -4.41 0.30 2.39
C VAL A 134 -3.68 -0.77 3.19
N SER A 135 -2.95 -1.66 2.51
CA SER A 135 -2.12 -2.69 3.18
C SER A 135 -1.18 -2.07 4.21
N ARG A 136 -0.34 -1.13 3.75
CA ARG A 136 0.56 -0.37 4.63
C ARG A 136 -0.16 0.39 5.74
N ALA A 137 -1.24 1.11 5.45
CA ALA A 137 -1.97 1.85 6.49
C ALA A 137 -2.52 0.93 7.58
N VAL A 138 -3.04 -0.24 7.19
CA VAL A 138 -3.52 -1.27 8.12
C VAL A 138 -2.37 -1.89 8.90
N TYR A 139 -1.28 -2.28 8.23
CA TYR A 139 -0.07 -2.79 8.88
C TYR A 139 0.45 -1.81 9.94
N ILE A 140 0.66 -0.54 9.57
CA ILE A 140 1.14 0.51 10.47
C ILE A 140 0.19 0.67 11.67
N THR A 141 -1.11 0.71 11.40
CA THR A 141 -2.13 0.87 12.44
C THR A 141 -2.11 -0.31 13.40
N PHE A 142 -2.12 -1.54 12.90
CA PHE A 142 -2.11 -2.74 13.75
C PHE A 142 -0.80 -2.91 14.49
N PHE A 143 0.33 -2.61 13.87
CA PHE A 143 1.63 -2.65 14.52
C PHE A 143 1.65 -1.77 15.77
N PHE A 144 1.23 -0.51 15.64
CA PHE A 144 1.23 0.41 16.78
C PHE A 144 0.08 0.19 17.75
N LEU A 145 -1.01 -0.48 17.38
CA LEU A 145 -2.08 -0.81 18.32
C LEU A 145 -1.80 -2.07 19.14
N TYR A 146 -1.13 -3.08 18.56
CA TYR A 146 -1.06 -4.41 19.15
C TYR A 146 0.35 -4.95 19.34
N LEU A 147 1.28 -4.73 18.39
CA LEU A 147 2.61 -5.31 18.45
C LEU A 147 3.54 -4.47 19.32
N HIS A 148 3.46 -3.15 19.18
CA HIS A 148 4.23 -2.21 19.99
C HIS A 148 3.34 -1.01 20.37
N PRO A 149 2.49 -1.15 21.40
CA PRO A 149 1.49 -0.15 21.80
C PRO A 149 2.13 1.10 22.42
N VAL A 150 2.75 1.94 21.60
CA VAL A 150 3.24 3.29 21.97
C VAL A 150 2.16 4.35 21.91
N VAL A 151 1.03 4.04 21.26
CA VAL A 151 -0.10 4.97 21.16
C VAL A 151 -0.94 4.88 22.43
N ASN A 152 -0.91 5.95 23.22
CA ASN A 152 -1.84 6.15 24.32
C ASN A 152 -3.29 6.07 23.83
N PHE A 153 -4.24 5.80 24.74
CA PHE A 153 -5.66 5.66 24.43
C PHE A 153 -6.19 6.79 23.52
N PHE A 154 -5.77 8.03 23.77
CA PHE A 154 -6.14 9.21 22.97
C PHE A 154 -5.64 9.18 21.51
N LEU A 155 -4.53 8.51 21.21
CA LEU A 155 -3.94 8.45 19.87
C LEU A 155 -4.49 7.29 19.02
N ARG A 156 -5.19 6.34 19.63
CA ARG A 156 -5.81 5.21 18.92
C ARG A 156 -6.89 5.67 17.95
N ALA A 157 -7.78 6.56 18.40
CA ALA A 157 -8.88 7.08 17.58
C ALA A 157 -8.38 7.86 16.35
N PRO A 158 -7.42 8.81 16.46
CA PRO A 158 -6.81 9.45 15.30
C PRO A 158 -6.16 8.48 14.31
N LEU A 159 -5.44 7.45 14.80
CA LEU A 159 -4.78 6.47 13.94
C LEU A 159 -5.78 5.62 13.14
N LEU A 160 -6.83 5.12 13.81
CA LEU A 160 -7.92 4.38 13.15
C LEU A 160 -8.69 5.27 12.15
N SER A 161 -8.91 6.55 12.52
CA SER A 161 -9.57 7.52 11.65
C SER A 161 -8.73 7.82 10.42
N TRP A 162 -7.40 7.96 10.56
CA TRP A 162 -6.47 8.12 9.46
C TRP A 162 -6.50 6.90 8.52
N CYS A 163 -6.37 5.69 9.06
CA CYS A 163 -6.40 4.45 8.28
C CYS A 163 -7.72 4.31 7.48
N THR A 164 -8.85 4.57 8.14
CA THR A 164 -10.18 4.49 7.52
C THR A 164 -10.36 5.56 6.44
N SER A 165 -9.99 6.81 6.74
CA SER A 165 -10.07 7.93 5.79
C SER A 165 -9.20 7.67 4.57
N LEU A 166 -8.01 7.12 4.78
CA LEU A 166 -7.10 6.77 3.70
C LEU A 166 -7.66 5.66 2.82
N ALA A 167 -8.22 4.59 3.40
CA ALA A 167 -8.86 3.51 2.65
C ALA A 167 -10.04 4.02 1.81
N LEU A 168 -10.92 4.84 2.38
CA LEU A 168 -12.03 5.47 1.66
C LEU A 168 -11.54 6.38 0.53
N SER A 169 -10.47 7.15 0.78
CA SER A 169 -9.91 8.06 -0.23
C SER A 169 -9.47 7.33 -1.50
N ARG A 170 -9.01 6.07 -1.40
CA ARG A 170 -8.58 5.26 -2.58
C ARG A 170 -9.74 4.97 -3.52
N VAL A 171 -10.92 4.70 -2.96
CA VAL A 171 -12.15 4.46 -3.71
C VAL A 171 -12.68 5.76 -4.30
N LEU A 172 -12.78 6.82 -3.48
CA LEU A 172 -13.35 8.11 -3.89
C LEU A 172 -12.48 8.85 -4.92
N LEU A 173 -11.15 8.67 -4.91
CA LEU A 173 -10.27 9.13 -5.99
C LEU A 173 -10.39 8.31 -7.28
N ARG A 174 -11.14 7.21 -7.26
CA ARG A 174 -11.26 6.22 -8.33
C ARG A 174 -9.91 5.60 -8.69
N ARG A 175 -9.05 5.35 -7.69
CA ARG A 175 -7.75 4.69 -7.87
C ARG A 175 -7.85 3.18 -7.75
N HIS A 176 -8.79 2.72 -6.93
CA HIS A 176 -8.98 1.33 -6.56
C HIS A 176 -10.47 1.01 -6.50
N PHE A 177 -10.80 -0.25 -6.76
CA PHE A 177 -12.13 -0.79 -6.50
C PHE A 177 -12.28 -1.22 -5.04
N ILE A 178 -13.50 -1.48 -4.59
CA ILE A 178 -13.77 -1.90 -3.21
C ILE A 178 -13.02 -3.20 -2.88
N LEU A 179 -13.00 -4.20 -3.77
CA LEU A 179 -12.24 -5.43 -3.52
C LEU A 179 -10.72 -5.19 -3.44
N ASP A 180 -10.17 -4.18 -4.12
CA ASP A 180 -8.75 -3.85 -4.01
C ASP A 180 -8.42 -3.31 -2.62
N VAL A 181 -9.32 -2.51 -2.04
CA VAL A 181 -9.21 -1.98 -0.68
C VAL A 181 -9.36 -3.09 0.34
N LEU A 182 -10.34 -3.98 0.19
CA LEU A 182 -10.51 -5.14 1.06
C LEU A 182 -9.31 -6.09 1.00
N GLY A 183 -8.77 -6.34 -0.20
CA GLY A 183 -7.56 -7.13 -0.37
C GLY A 183 -6.34 -6.50 0.30
N GLY A 184 -6.20 -5.17 0.21
CA GLY A 184 -5.17 -4.44 0.95
C GLY A 184 -5.36 -4.57 2.46
N PHE A 185 -6.58 -4.44 2.95
CA PHE A 185 -6.88 -4.57 4.39
C PHE A 185 -6.49 -5.96 4.92
N VAL A 186 -6.91 -7.03 4.24
CA VAL A 186 -6.55 -8.40 4.63
C VAL A 186 -5.04 -8.61 4.58
N LEU A 187 -4.36 -8.11 3.54
CA LEU A 187 -2.92 -8.25 3.42
C LEU A 187 -2.18 -7.58 4.58
N GLY A 188 -2.53 -6.34 4.94
CA GLY A 188 -1.89 -5.63 6.05
C GLY A 188 -2.08 -6.32 7.41
N LEU A 189 -3.23 -6.97 7.62
CA LEU A 189 -3.45 -7.81 8.81
C LEU A 189 -2.55 -9.05 8.82
N LEU A 190 -2.42 -9.72 7.68
CA LEU A 190 -1.56 -10.90 7.54
C LEU A 190 -0.10 -10.54 7.72
N GLU A 191 0.33 -9.37 7.22
CA GLU A 191 1.68 -8.84 7.43
C GLU A 191 1.95 -8.58 8.92
N ALA A 192 1.02 -7.92 9.62
CA ALA A 192 1.16 -7.68 11.06
C ALA A 192 1.22 -9.01 11.84
N ALA A 193 0.35 -9.97 11.51
CA ALA A 193 0.36 -11.29 12.13
C ALA A 193 1.68 -12.04 11.86
N PHE A 194 2.20 -11.98 10.63
CA PHE A 194 3.45 -12.62 10.26
C PHE A 194 4.64 -11.98 10.98
N ILE A 195 4.71 -10.64 11.05
CA ILE A 195 5.75 -9.93 11.82
C ILE A 195 5.67 -10.27 13.31
N SER A 196 4.48 -10.42 13.86
CA SER A 196 4.33 -10.89 15.24
C SER A 196 4.85 -12.32 15.44
N TYR A 197 4.74 -13.18 14.44
CA TYR A 197 5.24 -14.56 14.50
C TYR A 197 6.78 -14.64 14.38
N ILE A 198 7.40 -13.83 13.52
CA ILE A 198 8.85 -13.83 13.31
C ILE A 198 9.60 -12.79 14.16
N TRP A 199 8.94 -12.24 15.19
CA TRP A 199 9.40 -11.07 15.92
C TRP A 199 10.84 -11.20 16.41
N PHE A 200 11.72 -10.30 15.94
CA PHE A 200 13.14 -10.33 16.31
C PHE A 200 13.36 -9.88 17.75
N GLU A 201 14.24 -10.60 18.45
CA GLU A 201 14.65 -10.26 19.80
C GLU A 201 15.53 -9.00 19.84
N LYS A 202 15.50 -8.31 20.98
CA LYS A 202 16.19 -7.03 21.17
C LYS A 202 17.69 -7.12 20.90
N ASP A 203 18.34 -8.20 21.34
CA ASP A 203 19.79 -8.38 21.16
C ASP A 203 20.14 -8.55 19.68
N THR A 204 19.33 -9.30 18.95
CA THR A 204 19.47 -9.46 17.49
C THR A 204 19.30 -8.12 16.77
N CYS A 205 18.25 -7.36 17.09
CA CYS A 205 18.02 -6.04 16.48
C CYS A 205 19.14 -5.05 16.81
N THR A 206 19.65 -5.09 18.04
CA THR A 206 20.76 -4.22 18.47
C THR A 206 22.02 -4.55 17.69
N TYR A 207 22.38 -5.83 17.63
CA TYR A 207 23.51 -6.31 16.83
C TYR A 207 23.41 -5.89 15.36
N LEU A 208 22.23 -6.05 14.74
CA LEU A 208 22.03 -5.67 13.33
C LEU A 208 22.26 -4.17 13.08
N VAL A 209 21.73 -3.30 13.95
CA VAL A 209 21.87 -1.85 13.78
C VAL A 209 23.30 -1.39 14.02
N THR A 210 23.97 -1.90 15.06
CA THR A 210 25.37 -1.54 15.34
C THR A 210 26.30 -2.06 14.26
N PHE A 211 26.14 -3.33 13.85
CA PHE A 211 26.97 -3.92 12.79
C PHE A 211 26.87 -3.16 11.46
N LEU A 212 25.68 -2.71 11.08
CA LEU A 212 25.48 -1.93 9.85
C LEU A 212 26.03 -0.50 9.93
N SER A 213 26.25 0.02 11.14
CA SER A 213 26.73 1.40 11.35
C SER A 213 28.24 1.49 11.59
N ASP A 214 28.85 0.38 12.01
CA ASP A 214 30.30 0.23 12.18
C ASP A 214 31.03 -0.11 10.86
N GLN A 215 30.29 -0.25 9.74
CA GLN A 215 30.79 -0.48 8.38
C GLN A 215 30.72 0.80 7.55
#